data_AF-F5BEL0-F1
#
_entry.id   AF-F5BEL0-F1
#
_cell.length_a   1.000
_cell.length_b   1.000
_cell.length_c   1.000
_cell.angle_alpha   90.00
_cell.angle_beta   90.00
_cell.angle_gamma   90.00
#
_symmetry.space_group_name_H-M   'P 1'
#
loop_
_entity.id
_entity.type
_entity.pdbx_description
1 polymer ?
#
loop_
_entity_poly.entity_id
_entity_poly.type
_entity_poly.pdbx_seq_one_letter_code
_entity_poly.pdbx_strand_id
1 'polypeptide(L)'
;LVLTYPLIGNYGIPSDEEFDEHKLMKHFESNNKIWVSGLVVGELCETPSHWRQKYKLAEWMVKHNVVGISGIDTRALTKKIRENGTVLGKIIHQSKGPFPGLEFKDQNARNLVDEVSIKKPMTYNAKGSPRICAIDCGLKLNQIRCFIQRGARVDVVPWDHPLNSNDFDGLFLSNGPGDPVMCKKTVQNIQNYLKSQKVKPVFGICLGHQLLSTAVGCKTYKMKYGNRGHNLPALHHGTNRCYMTSQNHG
;
A
#
# COMPACT_ATOMS: atom_id res chain seq x y z
N LEU A 1 10.64 -0.99 -7.26
CA LEU A 1 10.11 -2.35 -7.01
C LEU A 1 10.89 -3.32 -7.87
N VAL A 2 11.43 -4.39 -7.26
CA VAL A 2 12.10 -5.48 -7.99
C VAL A 2 11.17 -6.67 -7.95
N LEU A 3 10.79 -7.20 -9.12
CA LEU A 3 9.94 -8.39 -9.21
C LEU A 3 10.80 -9.65 -9.31
N THR A 4 10.45 -10.66 -8.51
CA THR A 4 11.16 -11.95 -8.47
C THR A 4 10.70 -12.90 -9.58
N TYR A 5 9.44 -12.78 -10.02
CA TYR A 5 8.98 -13.51 -11.19
C TYR A 5 9.65 -12.90 -12.44
N PRO A 6 10.32 -13.70 -13.29
CA PRO A 6 11.20 -13.18 -14.33
C PRO A 6 10.43 -12.56 -15.50
N LEU A 7 9.29 -13.14 -15.89
CA LEU A 7 8.53 -12.75 -17.08
C LEU A 7 7.41 -11.79 -16.70
N ILE A 8 7.59 -10.49 -16.93
CA ILE A 8 6.65 -9.46 -16.48
C ILE A 8 5.95 -8.81 -17.66
N GLY A 9 4.63 -8.63 -17.53
CA GLY A 9 3.79 -7.97 -18.52
C GLY A 9 2.99 -8.91 -19.41
N ASN A 10 3.03 -10.23 -19.19
CA ASN A 10 2.40 -11.25 -20.05
C ASN A 10 0.90 -11.01 -20.35
N TYR A 11 0.16 -10.44 -19.39
CA TYR A 11 -1.27 -10.16 -19.52
C TYR A 11 -1.59 -8.71 -19.93
N GLY A 12 -0.55 -7.90 -20.17
CA GLY A 12 -0.68 -6.47 -20.35
C GLY A 12 -1.31 -5.79 -19.13
N ILE A 13 -1.92 -4.63 -19.36
CA ILE A 13 -2.59 -3.83 -18.34
C ILE A 13 -4.06 -3.65 -18.72
N PRO A 14 -5.01 -3.89 -17.80
CA PRO A 14 -6.43 -3.66 -18.05
C PRO A 14 -6.77 -2.17 -18.17
N SER A 15 -7.97 -1.86 -18.66
CA SER A 15 -8.44 -0.48 -18.77
C SER A 15 -8.44 0.24 -17.42
N ASP A 16 -7.86 1.44 -17.40
CA ASP A 16 -7.88 2.37 -16.26
C ASP A 16 -9.09 3.32 -16.30
N GLU A 17 -9.99 3.14 -17.27
CA GLU A 17 -11.24 3.90 -17.41
C GLU A 17 -12.45 3.14 -16.85
N GLU A 18 -12.28 1.87 -16.46
CA GLU A 18 -13.35 1.05 -15.89
C GLU A 18 -13.50 1.26 -14.38
N PHE A 19 -14.69 1.70 -13.97
CA PHE A 19 -15.08 1.85 -12.57
C PHE A 19 -16.19 0.87 -12.20
N ASP A 20 -16.21 0.43 -10.95
CA ASP A 20 -17.34 -0.33 -10.39
C ASP A 20 -18.51 0.59 -10.01
N GLU A 21 -19.62 -0.01 -9.56
CA GLU A 21 -20.83 0.68 -9.12
C GLU A 21 -20.61 1.69 -7.97
N HIS A 22 -19.47 1.61 -7.29
CA HIS A 22 -19.07 2.52 -6.22
C HIS A 22 -18.04 3.55 -6.67
N LYS A 23 -17.81 3.69 -7.99
CA LYS A 23 -16.83 4.61 -8.59
C LYS A 23 -15.38 4.31 -8.16
N LEU A 24 -15.07 3.06 -7.83
CA LEU A 24 -13.70 2.61 -7.58
C LEU A 24 -13.15 1.96 -8.86
N MET A 25 -11.88 2.21 -9.21
CA MET A 25 -11.27 1.60 -10.40
C MET A 25 -11.29 0.07 -10.34
N LYS A 26 -11.98 -0.57 -11.28
CA LYS A 26 -12.37 -1.98 -11.19
C LYS A 26 -11.20 -2.96 -11.08
N HIS A 27 -10.10 -2.68 -11.78
CA HIS A 27 -8.96 -3.61 -11.87
C HIS A 27 -7.70 -3.15 -11.12
N PHE A 28 -7.79 -2.05 -10.37
CA PHE A 28 -6.65 -1.46 -9.67
C PHE A 28 -6.93 -1.30 -8.17
N GLU A 29 -5.84 -1.20 -7.41
CA GLU A 29 -5.86 -1.04 -5.94
C GLU A 29 -5.68 0.42 -5.51
N SER A 30 -5.51 1.35 -6.44
CA SER A 30 -5.43 2.79 -6.21
C SER A 30 -6.00 3.54 -7.41
N ASN A 31 -6.62 4.69 -7.16
CA ASN A 31 -7.17 5.53 -8.22
C ASN A 31 -6.06 6.25 -8.99
N ASN A 32 -6.03 6.08 -10.31
CA ASN A 32 -5.28 6.83 -11.33
C ASN A 32 -3.78 7.02 -11.07
N LYS A 33 -3.13 6.14 -10.30
CA LYS A 33 -1.71 6.32 -9.94
C LYS A 33 -0.97 5.01 -9.71
N ILE A 34 0.24 4.96 -10.26
CA ILE A 34 1.26 3.97 -9.93
C ILE A 34 2.10 4.51 -8.78
N TRP A 35 2.12 3.81 -7.66
CA TRP A 35 2.85 4.28 -6.46
C TRP A 35 4.34 3.93 -6.44
N VAL A 36 4.78 2.98 -7.26
CA VAL A 36 6.21 2.63 -7.31
C VAL A 36 6.99 3.73 -8.03
N SER A 37 8.12 4.16 -7.45
CA SER A 37 9.00 5.15 -8.10
C SER A 37 9.72 4.60 -9.33
N GLY A 38 9.82 3.28 -9.44
CA GLY A 38 10.33 2.60 -10.61
C GLY A 38 10.22 1.09 -10.52
N LEU A 39 10.30 0.42 -11.65
CA LEU A 39 10.14 -1.04 -11.78
C LEU A 39 11.40 -1.68 -12.36
N VAL A 40 11.87 -2.77 -11.75
CA VAL A 40 13.00 -3.57 -12.21
C VAL A 40 12.50 -4.99 -12.46
N VAL A 41 12.65 -5.47 -13.69
CA VAL A 41 12.18 -6.79 -14.13
C VAL A 41 13.31 -7.58 -14.79
N GLY A 42 13.17 -8.91 -14.83
CA GLY A 42 14.07 -9.78 -15.58
C GLY A 42 13.85 -9.61 -17.07
N GLU A 43 12.65 -9.98 -17.52
CA GLU A 43 12.24 -9.91 -18.91
C GLU A 43 10.90 -9.19 -19.02
N LEU A 44 10.79 -8.31 -20.01
CA LEU A 44 9.55 -7.60 -20.34
C LEU A 44 8.86 -8.32 -21.49
N CYS A 45 7.60 -8.70 -21.31
CA CYS A 45 6.78 -9.22 -22.41
C CYS A 45 6.31 -8.07 -23.32
N GLU A 46 6.79 -8.05 -24.57
CA GLU A 46 6.43 -7.03 -25.56
C GLU A 46 5.12 -7.32 -26.29
N THR A 47 4.69 -8.59 -26.29
CA THR A 47 3.47 -9.08 -26.95
C THR A 47 2.54 -9.74 -25.93
N PRO A 48 1.95 -8.95 -25.01
CA PRO A 48 0.99 -9.48 -24.05
C PRO A 48 -0.22 -10.12 -24.75
N SER A 49 -0.85 -11.07 -24.05
CA SER A 49 -2.08 -11.69 -24.51
C SER A 49 -3.00 -11.98 -23.33
N HIS A 50 -4.08 -11.22 -23.24
CA HIS A 50 -5.15 -11.43 -22.27
C HIS A 50 -6.42 -10.70 -22.73
N TRP A 51 -7.61 -11.29 -22.52
CA TRP A 51 -8.88 -10.72 -22.99
C TRP A 51 -9.22 -9.33 -22.42
N ARG A 52 -8.67 -8.97 -21.26
CA ARG A 52 -8.80 -7.63 -20.65
C ARG A 52 -7.70 -6.64 -21.02
N GLN A 53 -6.70 -7.04 -21.80
CA GLN A 53 -5.58 -6.17 -22.13
C GLN A 53 -6.07 -4.93 -22.88
N LYS A 54 -5.71 -3.75 -22.36
CA LYS A 54 -5.88 -2.47 -23.04
C LYS A 54 -4.54 -1.83 -23.42
N TYR A 55 -3.53 -1.96 -22.55
CA TYR A 55 -2.20 -1.37 -22.75
C TYR A 55 -1.11 -2.42 -22.58
N LYS A 56 0.04 -2.19 -23.21
CA LYS A 56 1.28 -2.87 -22.80
C LYS A 56 1.79 -2.26 -21.48
N LEU A 57 2.57 -3.02 -20.72
CA LEU A 57 3.16 -2.53 -19.47
C LEU A 57 4.02 -1.28 -19.69
N ALA A 58 4.87 -1.27 -20.72
CA ALA A 58 5.73 -0.13 -21.04
C ALA A 58 4.92 1.14 -21.38
N GLU A 59 3.89 1.00 -22.20
CA GLU A 59 2.99 2.12 -22.57
C GLU A 59 2.30 2.70 -21.34
N TRP A 60 1.80 1.84 -20.45
CA TRP A 60 1.15 2.25 -19.21
C TRP A 60 2.12 2.96 -18.26
N MET A 61 3.36 2.47 -18.14
CA MET A 61 4.39 3.12 -17.34
C MET A 61 4.78 4.51 -17.89
N VAL A 62 4.88 4.66 -19.22
CA VAL A 62 5.11 5.95 -19.88
C VAL A 62 3.94 6.91 -19.62
N LYS A 63 2.69 6.45 -19.74
CA LYS A 63 1.47 7.23 -19.44
C LYS A 63 1.49 7.81 -18.01
N HIS A 64 2.00 7.04 -17.05
CA HIS A 64 2.10 7.46 -15.64
C HIS A 64 3.44 8.10 -15.24
N ASN A 65 4.34 8.34 -16.20
CA ASN A 65 5.67 8.88 -15.97
C ASN A 65 6.48 8.08 -14.92
N VAL A 66 6.44 6.75 -15.01
CA VAL A 66 7.18 5.84 -14.13
C VAL A 66 8.31 5.16 -14.88
N VAL A 67 9.52 5.20 -14.31
CA VAL A 67 10.72 4.61 -14.92
C VAL A 67 10.73 3.08 -14.73
N GLY A 68 11.04 2.36 -15.80
CA GLY A 68 11.24 0.91 -15.77
C GLY A 68 12.60 0.51 -16.36
N ILE A 69 13.14 -0.62 -15.92
CA ILE A 69 14.33 -1.25 -16.51
C ILE A 69 14.12 -2.78 -16.57
N SER A 70 14.45 -3.37 -17.71
CA SER A 70 14.41 -4.81 -17.99
C SER A 70 15.82 -5.34 -18.30
N GLY A 71 15.98 -6.65 -18.40
CA GLY A 71 17.26 -7.31 -18.66
C GLY A 71 18.17 -7.39 -17.42
N ILE A 72 17.61 -7.21 -16.23
CA ILE A 72 18.36 -7.24 -14.96
C ILE A 72 18.23 -8.61 -14.31
N ASP A 73 19.32 -9.17 -13.80
CA ASP A 73 19.25 -10.35 -12.92
C ASP A 73 18.59 -9.97 -11.58
N THR A 74 17.26 -10.06 -11.55
CA THR A 74 16.46 -9.72 -10.37
C THR A 74 16.71 -10.69 -9.21
N ARG A 75 17.18 -11.91 -9.47
CA ARG A 75 17.57 -12.89 -8.43
C ARG A 75 18.84 -12.44 -7.74
N ALA A 76 19.88 -12.06 -8.47
CA ALA A 76 21.11 -11.53 -7.89
C ALA A 76 20.84 -10.24 -7.10
N LEU A 77 20.00 -9.34 -7.63
CA LEU A 77 19.61 -8.12 -6.93
C LEU A 77 18.82 -8.42 -5.64
N THR A 78 17.89 -9.39 -5.68
CA THR A 78 17.11 -9.80 -4.50
C THR A 78 18.02 -10.38 -3.42
N LYS A 79 19.03 -11.19 -3.77
CA LYS A 79 20.03 -11.69 -2.81
C LYS A 79 20.79 -10.53 -2.14
N LYS A 80 21.29 -9.57 -2.92
CA LYS A 80 22.00 -8.39 -2.40
C LYS A 80 21.15 -7.57 -1.44
N ILE A 81 19.86 -7.35 -1.76
CA ILE A 81 18.93 -6.64 -0.87
C ILE A 81 18.70 -7.44 0.42
N ARG A 82 18.48 -8.76 0.33
CA ARG A 82 18.26 -9.61 1.50
C ARG A 82 19.47 -9.63 2.46
N GLU A 83 20.68 -9.66 1.91
CA GLU A 83 21.93 -9.72 2.68
C GLU A 83 22.25 -8.39 3.37
N ASN A 84 22.05 -7.26 2.68
CA ASN A 84 22.40 -5.92 3.16
C ASN A 84 21.24 -5.14 3.83
N GLY A 85 20.02 -5.66 3.74
CA GLY A 85 18.84 -5.05 4.33
C GLY A 85 18.25 -3.91 3.50
N THR A 86 18.13 -2.71 4.09
CA THR A 86 17.62 -1.54 3.34
C THR A 86 18.71 -0.99 2.43
N VAL A 87 18.52 -1.15 1.12
CA VAL A 87 19.43 -0.63 0.09
C VAL A 87 18.74 0.50 -0.66
N LEU A 88 19.35 1.68 -0.68
CA LEU A 88 18.91 2.79 -1.54
C LEU A 88 19.40 2.54 -2.97
N GLY A 89 18.53 2.77 -3.95
CA GLY A 89 18.80 2.54 -5.36
C GLY A 89 18.22 3.64 -6.24
N LYS A 90 18.82 3.83 -7.42
CA LYS A 90 18.37 4.77 -8.45
C LYS A 90 18.48 4.11 -9.82
N ILE A 91 17.53 4.42 -10.70
CA ILE A 91 17.61 4.10 -12.14
C ILE A 91 18.10 5.38 -12.83
N ILE A 92 19.18 5.28 -13.60
CA ILE A 92 19.81 6.42 -14.28
C ILE A 92 19.86 6.10 -15.77
N HIS A 93 19.35 7.01 -16.58
CA HIS A 93 19.41 6.92 -18.03
C HIS A 93 20.58 7.78 -18.54
N GLN A 94 21.78 7.20 -18.57
CA GLN A 94 22.99 7.82 -19.12
C GLN A 94 23.95 6.73 -19.59
N SER A 95 24.60 6.97 -20.74
CA SER A 95 25.44 5.97 -21.42
C SER A 95 26.75 5.67 -20.70
N LYS A 96 27.43 6.67 -20.12
CA LYS A 96 28.63 6.52 -19.26
C LYS A 96 28.76 7.69 -18.27
N GLY A 97 29.35 7.41 -17.11
CA GLY A 97 29.66 8.38 -16.05
C GLY A 97 30.99 9.13 -16.26
N PRO A 98 31.35 10.06 -15.34
CA PRO A 98 30.96 10.09 -13.93
C PRO A 98 29.54 10.59 -13.70
N PHE A 99 28.96 10.22 -12.54
CA PHE A 99 27.64 10.68 -12.10
C PHE A 99 27.78 11.68 -10.94
N PRO A 100 28.32 12.89 -11.19
CA PRO A 100 28.46 13.89 -10.14
C PRO A 100 27.08 14.31 -9.60
N GLY A 101 26.96 14.44 -8.27
CA GLY A 101 25.72 14.93 -7.63
C GLY A 101 24.64 13.87 -7.36
N LEU A 102 24.95 12.57 -7.42
CA LEU A 102 23.99 11.52 -7.03
C LEU A 102 23.76 11.47 -5.51
N GLU A 103 22.81 12.25 -5.01
CA GLU A 103 22.39 12.18 -3.61
C GLU A 103 21.35 11.09 -3.37
N PHE A 104 21.67 10.06 -2.59
CA PHE A 104 20.67 9.09 -2.15
C PHE A 104 19.87 9.67 -0.97
N LYS A 105 18.57 9.86 -1.16
CA LYS A 105 17.66 10.34 -0.12
C LYS A 105 16.80 9.18 0.37
N ASP A 106 16.78 8.95 1.68
CA ASP A 106 15.87 7.96 2.26
C ASP A 106 14.44 8.51 2.22
N GLN A 107 13.58 7.80 1.50
CA GLN A 107 12.16 8.14 1.37
C GLN A 107 11.42 8.03 2.71
N ASN A 108 11.91 7.19 3.64
CA ASN A 108 11.29 6.97 4.95
C ASN A 108 11.45 8.17 5.90
N ALA A 109 12.33 9.12 5.57
CA ALA A 109 12.46 10.37 6.33
C ALA A 109 11.30 11.36 6.09
N ARG A 110 10.46 11.10 5.07
CA ARG A 110 9.27 11.91 4.76
C ARG A 110 8.01 11.25 5.30
N ASN A 111 6.97 12.03 5.53
CA ASN A 111 5.65 11.49 5.85
C ASN A 111 4.97 10.97 4.56
N LEU A 112 5.30 9.75 4.17
CA LEU A 112 4.75 9.11 2.96
C LEU A 112 3.23 8.94 3.05
N VAL A 113 2.68 8.82 4.25
CA VAL A 113 1.23 8.71 4.45
C VAL A 113 0.49 9.97 4.02
N ASP A 114 1.05 11.15 4.32
CA ASP A 114 0.47 12.41 3.86
C ASP A 114 0.51 12.54 2.32
N GLU A 115 1.52 11.99 1.66
CA GLU A 115 1.61 12.01 0.19
C GLU A 115 0.55 11.13 -0.50
N VAL A 116 0.06 10.08 0.18
CA VAL A 116 -0.85 9.09 -0.41
C VAL A 116 -2.30 9.20 0.06
N SER A 117 -2.53 9.76 1.25
CA SER A 117 -3.86 9.93 1.82
C SER A 117 -4.74 10.84 0.98
N ILE A 118 -6.03 10.54 0.92
CA ILE A 118 -7.06 11.47 0.44
C ILE A 118 -6.98 12.80 1.19
N LYS A 119 -7.39 13.88 0.50
CA LYS A 119 -7.38 15.25 1.04
C LYS A 119 -8.74 15.71 1.53
N LYS A 120 -9.82 15.06 1.08
CA LYS A 120 -11.20 15.37 1.47
C LYS A 120 -11.94 14.07 1.77
N PRO A 121 -12.72 13.99 2.86
CA PRO A 121 -13.51 12.82 3.19
C PRO A 121 -14.40 12.35 2.04
N MET A 122 -14.59 11.04 1.93
CA MET A 122 -15.46 10.43 0.92
C MET A 122 -16.28 9.29 1.53
N THR A 123 -17.58 9.26 1.24
CA THR A 123 -18.49 8.21 1.72
C THR A 123 -18.82 7.24 0.59
N TYR A 124 -18.71 5.96 0.88
CA TYR A 124 -19.17 4.87 0.03
C TYR A 124 -20.30 4.09 0.71
N ASN A 125 -21.24 3.59 -0.10
CA ASN A 125 -22.44 2.89 0.37
C ASN A 125 -23.18 3.69 1.47
N ALA A 126 -23.60 4.92 1.16
CA ALA A 126 -24.11 5.89 2.16
C ALA A 126 -25.32 5.41 2.98
N LYS A 127 -26.10 4.45 2.44
CA LYS A 127 -27.25 3.84 3.12
C LYS A 127 -26.90 2.55 3.88
N GLY A 128 -25.64 2.11 3.81
CA GLY A 128 -25.15 0.89 4.43
C GLY A 128 -25.06 0.98 5.95
N SER A 129 -24.94 -0.18 6.58
CA SER A 129 -24.76 -0.36 8.02
C SER A 129 -23.93 -1.63 8.27
N PRO A 130 -23.00 -1.65 9.24
CA PRO A 130 -22.65 -0.56 10.17
C PRO A 130 -21.91 0.61 9.51
N ARG A 131 -21.79 1.75 10.21
CA ARG A 131 -20.97 2.90 9.76
C ARG A 131 -19.51 2.72 10.15
N ILE A 132 -18.63 2.57 9.17
CA ILE A 132 -17.19 2.40 9.36
C ILE A 132 -16.46 3.70 9.02
N CYS A 133 -15.73 4.26 9.99
CA CYS A 133 -14.77 5.33 9.74
C CYS A 133 -13.44 4.68 9.32
N ALA A 134 -12.99 4.94 8.10
CA ALA A 134 -11.75 4.38 7.55
C ALA A 134 -10.69 5.48 7.42
N ILE A 135 -9.66 5.44 8.28
CA ILE A 135 -8.51 6.35 8.15
C ILE A 135 -7.66 5.90 6.97
N ASP A 136 -7.54 6.76 5.97
CA ASP A 136 -6.72 6.51 4.80
C ASP A 136 -5.26 6.83 5.05
N CYS A 137 -4.48 5.79 5.34
CA CYS A 137 -3.03 5.87 5.42
C CYS A 137 -2.31 5.49 4.11
N GLY A 138 -3.02 5.40 2.98
CA GLY A 138 -2.56 4.73 1.75
C GLY A 138 -3.37 3.48 1.44
N LEU A 139 -4.68 3.56 1.68
CA LEU A 139 -5.67 2.52 1.58
C LEU A 139 -5.69 1.89 0.18
N LYS A 140 -5.79 0.56 0.17
CA LYS A 140 -6.07 -0.21 -1.05
C LYS A 140 -7.57 -0.30 -1.30
N LEU A 141 -8.02 -0.03 -2.53
CA LEU A 141 -9.45 0.01 -2.88
C LEU A 141 -10.20 -1.27 -2.51
N ASN A 142 -9.55 -2.44 -2.54
CA ASN A 142 -10.22 -3.69 -2.16
C ASN A 142 -10.64 -3.75 -0.69
N GLN A 143 -10.04 -2.94 0.20
CA GLN A 143 -10.49 -2.81 1.60
C GLN A 143 -11.89 -2.19 1.66
N ILE A 144 -12.13 -1.13 0.88
CA ILE A 144 -13.46 -0.51 0.76
C ILE A 144 -14.45 -1.52 0.18
N ARG A 145 -14.08 -2.21 -0.91
CA ARG A 145 -14.95 -3.24 -1.54
C ARG A 145 -15.38 -4.31 -0.55
N CYS A 146 -14.45 -4.81 0.25
CA CYS A 146 -14.72 -5.84 1.25
C CYS A 146 -15.73 -5.36 2.32
N PHE A 147 -15.66 -4.11 2.75
CA PHE A 147 -16.66 -3.55 3.69
C PHE A 147 -18.02 -3.36 3.04
N ILE A 148 -18.07 -2.77 1.84
CA ILE A 148 -19.34 -2.53 1.14
C ILE A 148 -20.05 -3.85 0.83
N GLN A 149 -19.31 -4.88 0.38
CA GLN A 149 -19.85 -6.22 0.14
C GLN A 149 -20.50 -6.84 1.39
N ARG A 150 -20.10 -6.41 2.59
CA ARG A 150 -20.70 -6.83 3.88
C ARG A 150 -21.84 -5.91 4.32
N GLY A 151 -22.29 -5.00 3.47
CA GLY A 151 -23.39 -4.07 3.72
C GLY A 151 -22.99 -2.77 4.43
N ALA A 152 -21.71 -2.60 4.79
CA ALA A 152 -21.27 -1.46 5.59
C ALA A 152 -21.25 -0.15 4.79
N ARG A 153 -21.56 0.97 5.46
CA ARG A 153 -21.22 2.32 5.00
C ARG A 153 -19.77 2.59 5.34
N VAL A 154 -18.99 3.12 4.40
CA VAL A 154 -17.57 3.42 4.62
C VAL A 154 -17.32 4.90 4.42
N ASP A 155 -17.01 5.61 5.50
CA ASP A 155 -16.58 7.00 5.46
C ASP A 155 -15.04 7.02 5.51
N VAL A 156 -14.41 7.22 4.36
CA VAL A 156 -12.96 7.33 4.24
C VAL A 156 -12.55 8.75 4.60
N VAL A 157 -11.61 8.90 5.52
CA VAL A 157 -11.13 10.18 6.03
C VAL A 157 -9.61 10.31 5.89
N PRO A 158 -9.05 11.53 5.78
CA PRO A 158 -7.61 11.74 5.71
C PRO A 158 -6.86 11.13 6.91
N TRP A 159 -5.59 10.79 6.71
CA TRP A 159 -4.71 10.18 7.71
C TRP A 159 -4.68 10.90 9.07
N ASP A 160 -4.89 12.21 9.08
CA ASP A 160 -4.79 13.09 10.24
C ASP A 160 -6.14 13.53 10.81
N HIS A 161 -7.24 12.92 10.35
CA HIS A 161 -8.59 13.25 10.76
C HIS A 161 -8.83 13.00 12.26
N PRO A 162 -9.41 13.97 13.00
CA PRO A 162 -9.77 13.76 14.40
C PRO A 162 -10.89 12.72 14.52
N LEU A 163 -10.86 11.93 15.60
CA LEU A 163 -11.79 10.83 15.80
C LEU A 163 -12.83 11.15 16.87
N ASN A 164 -14.10 10.93 16.56
CA ASN A 164 -15.23 11.07 17.48
C ASN A 164 -16.05 9.78 17.48
N SER A 165 -16.16 9.14 18.63
CA SER A 165 -16.83 7.84 18.81
C SER A 165 -18.34 7.84 18.49
N ASN A 166 -18.96 9.01 18.42
CA ASN A 166 -20.38 9.15 18.09
C ASN A 166 -20.64 9.12 16.59
N ASP A 167 -19.60 9.29 15.77
CA ASP A 167 -19.74 9.42 14.32
C ASP A 167 -19.68 8.06 13.60
N PHE A 168 -19.37 6.96 14.27
CA PHE A 168 -19.23 5.65 13.63
C PHE A 168 -19.51 4.49 14.58
N ASP A 169 -19.66 3.29 14.00
CA ASP A 169 -19.87 2.02 14.70
C ASP A 169 -18.63 1.13 14.72
N GLY A 170 -17.66 1.42 13.85
CA GLY A 170 -16.34 0.78 13.85
C GLY A 170 -15.28 1.71 13.26
N LEU A 171 -14.05 1.57 13.75
CA LEU A 171 -12.88 2.29 13.25
C LEU A 171 -11.99 1.34 12.47
N PHE A 172 -11.68 1.70 11.24
CA PHE A 172 -10.75 0.98 10.37
C PHE A 172 -9.48 1.81 10.14
N LEU A 173 -8.33 1.18 10.33
CA LEU A 173 -7.01 1.77 10.07
C LEU A 173 -6.40 1.05 8.88
N SER A 174 -6.27 1.74 7.74
CA SER A 174 -5.85 1.12 6.50
C SER A 174 -4.36 0.74 6.47
N ASN A 175 -3.95 0.05 5.41
CA ASN A 175 -2.54 -0.10 5.09
C ASN A 175 -1.93 1.25 4.65
N GLY A 176 -0.60 1.29 4.55
CA GLY A 176 0.10 2.49 4.07
C GLY A 176 1.60 2.28 3.89
N PRO A 177 2.27 3.24 3.25
CA PRO A 177 3.72 3.28 3.13
C PRO A 177 4.38 3.93 4.36
N GLY A 178 5.69 3.76 4.48
CA GLY A 178 6.52 4.48 5.44
C GLY A 178 6.51 3.90 6.85
N ASP A 179 6.99 4.71 7.79
CA ASP A 179 7.18 4.34 9.19
C ASP A 179 6.06 4.98 10.05
N PRO A 180 5.37 4.22 10.92
CA PRO A 180 4.37 4.74 11.86
C PRO A 180 4.89 5.87 12.76
N VAL A 181 6.21 5.95 13.01
CA VAL A 181 6.85 7.03 13.76
C VAL A 181 6.67 8.40 13.09
N MET A 182 6.51 8.43 11.77
CA MET A 182 6.24 9.65 11.00
C MET A 182 4.78 10.11 11.11
N CYS A 183 3.88 9.26 11.62
CA CYS A 183 2.44 9.49 11.69
C CYS A 183 1.98 9.92 13.09
N LYS A 184 2.75 10.76 13.79
CA LYS A 184 2.48 11.19 15.18
C LYS A 184 1.06 11.71 15.39
N LYS A 185 0.54 12.50 14.45
CA LYS A 185 -0.82 13.06 14.54
C LYS A 185 -1.90 11.97 14.51
N THR A 186 -1.78 10.98 13.62
CA THR A 186 -2.68 9.82 13.58
C THR A 186 -2.61 9.02 14.86
N VAL A 187 -1.40 8.74 15.36
CA VAL A 187 -1.20 8.01 16.63
C VAL A 187 -1.87 8.77 17.78
N GLN A 188 -1.70 10.09 17.85
CA GLN A 188 -2.35 10.92 18.87
C GLN A 188 -3.89 10.88 18.78
N ASN A 189 -4.44 10.95 17.57
CA ASN A 189 -5.88 10.84 17.36
C ASN A 189 -6.41 9.47 17.82
N ILE A 190 -5.70 8.38 17.50
CA ILE A 190 -6.05 7.02 17.96
C ILE A 190 -5.95 6.94 19.49
N GLN A 191 -4.89 7.48 20.10
CA GLN A 191 -4.72 7.51 21.56
C GLN A 191 -5.87 8.26 22.25
N ASN A 192 -6.24 9.42 21.73
CA ASN A 192 -7.35 10.20 22.27
C ASN A 192 -8.67 9.44 22.14
N TYR A 193 -8.90 8.77 21.01
CA TYR A 193 -10.06 7.92 20.79
C TYR A 193 -10.12 6.72 21.75
N LEU A 194 -8.99 6.02 21.96
CA LEU A 194 -8.92 4.88 22.89
C LEU A 194 -9.15 5.27 24.35
N LYS A 195 -8.89 6.53 24.72
CA LYS A 195 -9.19 7.10 26.04
C LYS A 195 -10.65 7.54 26.20
N SER A 196 -11.43 7.57 25.12
CA SER A 196 -12.84 7.97 25.19
C SER A 196 -13.67 6.95 25.98
N GLN A 197 -14.79 7.39 26.57
CA GLN A 197 -15.67 6.50 27.34
C GLN A 197 -16.35 5.42 26.50
N LYS A 198 -16.47 5.64 25.18
CA LYS A 198 -17.19 4.75 24.26
C LYS A 198 -16.28 4.33 23.12
N VAL A 199 -15.50 3.28 23.34
CA VAL A 199 -14.64 2.71 22.30
C VAL A 199 -15.43 1.70 21.47
N LYS A 200 -15.55 1.97 20.17
CA LYS A 200 -16.08 1.05 19.16
C LYS A 200 -14.99 0.06 18.69
N PRO A 201 -15.35 -1.08 18.09
CA PRO A 201 -14.38 -2.02 17.51
C PRO A 201 -13.37 -1.34 16.58
N VAL A 202 -12.09 -1.68 16.73
CA VAL A 202 -10.99 -1.16 15.92
C VAL A 202 -10.35 -2.28 15.14
N PHE A 203 -10.21 -2.10 13.83
CA PHE A 203 -9.55 -3.06 12.95
C PHE A 203 -8.43 -2.37 12.16
N GLY A 204 -7.18 -2.80 12.38
CA GLY A 204 -6.01 -2.26 11.68
C GLY A 204 -5.35 -3.28 10.77
N ILE A 205 -5.00 -2.88 9.55
CA ILE A 205 -4.29 -3.70 8.57
C ILE A 205 -2.91 -3.10 8.27
N CYS A 206 -1.84 -3.92 8.31
CA CYS A 206 -0.49 -3.49 7.95
C CYS A 206 -0.03 -2.27 8.77
N LEU A 207 0.10 -1.09 8.16
CA LEU A 207 0.41 0.15 8.87
C LEU A 207 -0.63 0.47 9.94
N GLY A 208 -1.92 0.21 9.70
CA GLY A 208 -2.97 0.38 10.70
C GLY A 208 -2.78 -0.47 11.95
N HIS A 209 -2.26 -1.69 11.82
CA HIS A 209 -1.87 -2.53 12.96
C HIS A 209 -0.70 -1.90 13.75
N GLN A 210 0.31 -1.38 13.03
CA GLN A 210 1.45 -0.72 13.65
C GLN A 210 1.04 0.57 14.37
N LEU A 211 0.21 1.41 13.75
CA LEU A 211 -0.32 2.64 14.35
C LEU A 211 -1.13 2.37 15.63
N LEU A 212 -2.00 1.34 15.60
CA LEU A 212 -2.75 0.92 16.78
C LEU A 212 -1.83 0.42 17.89
N SER A 213 -0.83 -0.40 17.54
CA SER A 213 0.16 -0.92 18.49
C SER A 213 0.96 0.22 19.14
N THR A 214 1.42 1.18 18.34
CA THR A 214 2.13 2.37 18.85
C THR A 214 1.23 3.24 19.73
N ALA A 215 -0.06 3.38 19.38
CA ALA A 215 -1.01 4.13 20.20
C ALA A 215 -1.17 3.53 21.61
N VAL A 216 -1.11 2.20 21.76
CA VAL A 216 -1.16 1.51 23.06
C VAL A 216 0.22 1.36 23.74
N GLY A 217 1.27 1.98 23.20
CA GLY A 217 2.60 2.04 23.83
C GLY A 217 3.61 0.98 23.36
N CYS A 218 3.28 0.17 22.35
CA CYS A 218 4.25 -0.74 21.73
C CYS A 218 5.29 0.03 20.91
N LYS A 219 6.44 -0.61 20.65
CA LYS A 219 7.51 -0.06 19.81
C LYS A 219 7.56 -0.76 18.46
N THR A 220 7.79 0.01 17.42
CA THR A 220 8.04 -0.48 16.05
C THR A 220 9.54 -0.41 15.76
N TYR A 221 10.00 -1.27 14.86
CA TYR A 221 11.38 -1.25 14.38
C TYR A 221 11.39 -1.62 12.90
N LYS A 222 12.39 -1.11 12.16
CA LYS A 222 12.58 -1.42 10.75
C LYS A 222 13.13 -2.84 10.60
N MET A 223 12.49 -3.66 9.78
CA MET A 223 12.97 -5.01 9.51
C MET A 223 14.17 -4.96 8.56
N LYS A 224 15.01 -6.01 8.58
CA LYS A 224 16.16 -6.09 7.68
C LYS A 224 15.74 -6.04 6.20
N TYR A 225 14.85 -6.94 5.76
CA TYR A 225 14.39 -7.05 4.37
C TYR A 225 12.86 -7.12 4.22
N GLY A 226 12.12 -6.87 5.32
CA GLY A 226 10.66 -6.87 5.37
C GLY A 226 10.00 -8.19 4.98
N ASN A 227 8.68 -8.16 4.88
CA ASN A 227 7.81 -9.25 4.50
C ASN A 227 7.00 -8.80 3.28
N ARG A 228 7.40 -9.28 2.10
CA ARG A 228 6.90 -8.82 0.79
C ARG A 228 6.65 -9.99 -0.14
N GLY A 229 5.38 -10.36 -0.32
CA GLY A 229 5.00 -11.50 -1.16
C GLY A 229 3.57 -11.96 -0.90
N HIS A 230 3.14 -12.98 -1.66
CA HIS A 230 1.79 -13.56 -1.57
C HIS A 230 1.77 -14.95 -0.91
N ASN A 231 2.93 -15.40 -0.43
CA ASN A 231 3.18 -16.75 0.08
C ASN A 231 3.69 -16.74 1.52
N LEU A 232 3.31 -15.75 2.34
CA LEU A 232 3.79 -15.68 3.72
C LEU A 232 2.81 -16.42 4.65
N PRO A 233 3.24 -17.48 5.34
CA PRO A 233 2.39 -18.16 6.30
C PRO A 233 2.19 -17.29 7.55
N ALA A 234 0.97 -17.26 8.07
CA ALA A 234 0.63 -16.66 9.35
C ALA A 234 -0.14 -17.68 10.20
N LEU A 235 0.35 -17.92 11.41
CA LEU A 235 -0.29 -18.79 12.39
C LEU A 235 -1.31 -18.00 13.20
N HIS A 236 -2.52 -18.54 13.34
CA HIS A 236 -3.51 -17.97 14.24
C HIS A 236 -3.24 -18.49 15.64
N HIS A 237 -2.56 -17.66 16.43
CA HIS A 237 -2.16 -17.97 17.80
C HIS A 237 -3.35 -18.45 18.66
N GLY A 238 -3.12 -19.45 19.51
CA GLY A 238 -4.18 -20.11 20.28
C GLY A 238 -4.98 -21.15 19.49
N THR A 239 -4.67 -21.35 18.20
CA THR A 239 -5.27 -22.40 17.35
C THR A 239 -4.20 -23.18 16.58
N ASN A 240 -4.57 -24.30 15.97
CA ASN A 240 -3.71 -25.05 15.05
C ASN A 240 -3.85 -24.62 13.58
N ARG A 241 -4.40 -23.42 13.32
CA ARG A 241 -4.69 -22.94 11.95
C ARG A 241 -3.55 -22.09 11.42
N CYS A 242 -3.16 -22.36 10.17
CA CYS A 242 -2.23 -21.56 9.38
C CYS A 242 -2.92 -21.00 8.14
N TYR A 243 -2.60 -19.77 7.76
CA TYR A 243 -3.12 -19.12 6.56
C TYR A 243 -1.99 -18.61 5.69
N MET A 244 -2.12 -18.74 4.38
CA MET A 244 -1.24 -18.06 3.43
C MET A 244 -1.70 -16.61 3.27
N THR A 245 -0.79 -15.66 3.43
CA THR A 245 -1.09 -14.24 3.47
C THR A 245 -0.29 -13.45 2.44
N SER A 246 -0.90 -12.37 1.96
CA SER A 246 -0.19 -11.35 1.20
C SER A 246 0.31 -10.27 2.15
N GLN A 247 1.62 -10.05 2.16
CA GLN A 247 2.27 -9.06 3.02
C GLN A 247 3.10 -8.11 2.18
N ASN A 248 3.12 -6.84 2.59
CA ASN A 248 4.00 -5.81 2.03
C ASN A 248 4.32 -4.76 3.09
N HIS A 249 5.14 -5.14 4.07
CA HIS A 249 5.64 -4.26 5.12
C HIS A 249 7.11 -4.57 5.39
N GLY A 250 7.83 -3.69 6.08
CA GLY A 250 9.22 -3.96 6.46
C GLY A 250 9.80 -2.93 7.38
#